data_AF-A0A941FRC6-F1
#
_entry.id   AF-A0A941FRC6-F1
#
_cell.length_a   1.000
_cell.length_b   1.000
_cell.length_c   1.000
_cell.angle_alpha   90.00
_cell.angle_beta   90.00
_cell.angle_gamma   90.00
#
_symmetry.space_group_name_H-M   'P 1'
#
loop_
_entity.id
_entity.type
_entity.pdbx_description
1 polymer ?
#
loop_
_entity_poly.entity_id
_entity_poly.type
_entity_poly.pdbx_seq_one_letter_code
_entity_poly.pdbx_strand_id
1 'polypeptide(L)'
;MSSILSEPEVIAAVVAAVIAAIASYKNSQSNLANQKEIAALSQNFQKSQQELNNEYQIALNELNNNFNIALEELRNQQSKDFLHFSLHQNKLFESLVELWSSMAELKLQGESLWENNRQTSLNKFKSTLYNCILYLEKARIILPDNIYFEMKETLNTFKEYASGKEALSNLRDEFKTTGHIFDYNDYNNINSYTKQVDLNKVNKTRYEQSLDVLYLHIKHVYTVN
;
A
#
# COMPACT_ATOMS: atom_id res chain seq x y z
N MET A 1 -81.89 -45.78 74.34
CA MET A 1 -82.41 -44.60 75.05
C MET A 1 -81.88 -43.38 74.32
N SER A 2 -82.75 -42.73 73.54
CA SER A 2 -82.44 -41.51 72.80
C SER A 2 -82.44 -40.34 73.78
N SER A 3 -81.28 -39.74 74.03
CA SER A 3 -81.16 -38.48 74.77
C SER A 3 -81.66 -37.37 73.85
N ILE A 4 -82.91 -36.95 74.03
CA ILE A 4 -83.46 -35.77 73.35
C ILE A 4 -82.74 -34.57 73.95
N LEU A 5 -81.86 -33.96 73.16
CA LEU A 5 -81.16 -32.73 73.52
C LEU A 5 -82.18 -31.69 73.98
N SER A 6 -81.87 -30.99 75.08
CA SER A 6 -82.69 -29.88 75.54
C SER A 6 -82.67 -28.75 74.50
N GLU A 7 -83.77 -28.01 74.36
CA GLU A 7 -83.90 -26.87 73.43
C GLU A 7 -82.65 -25.96 73.32
N PRO A 8 -82.00 -25.56 74.44
CA PRO A 8 -80.77 -24.76 74.37
C PRO A 8 -79.56 -25.49 73.75
N GLU A 9 -79.44 -26.82 73.88
CA GLU A 9 -78.36 -27.59 73.27
C GLU A 9 -78.54 -27.74 71.76
N VAL A 10 -79.79 -27.86 71.29
CA VAL A 10 -80.10 -27.85 69.85
C VAL A 10 -79.79 -26.48 69.23
N ILE A 11 -80.15 -25.40 69.91
CA ILE A 11 -79.83 -24.03 69.48
C ILE A 11 -78.31 -23.82 69.43
N ALA A 12 -77.57 -24.28 70.44
CA ALA A 12 -76.11 -24.18 70.46
C ALA A 12 -75.45 -24.97 69.33
N ALA A 13 -75.92 -26.19 69.03
CA ALA A 13 -75.42 -27.01 67.94
C ALA A 13 -75.68 -26.37 66.56
N VAL A 14 -76.86 -25.79 66.35
CA VAL A 14 -77.20 -25.07 65.12
C VAL A 14 -76.34 -23.82 64.95
N VAL A 15 -76.16 -23.03 66.01
CA VAL A 15 -75.30 -21.82 65.99
C VAL A 15 -73.85 -22.19 65.67
N ALA A 16 -73.32 -23.26 66.30
CA ALA A 16 -71.97 -23.75 66.02
C ALA A 16 -71.81 -24.21 64.56
N ALA A 17 -72.81 -24.92 64.01
CA ALA A 17 -72.80 -25.37 62.62
C ALA A 17 -72.85 -24.18 61.63
N VAL A 18 -73.63 -23.15 61.91
CA VAL A 18 -73.70 -21.93 61.10
C VAL A 18 -72.38 -21.16 61.14
N ILE A 19 -71.77 -21.01 62.33
CA ILE A 19 -70.45 -20.37 62.48
C ILE A 19 -69.38 -21.14 61.68
N ALA A 20 -69.37 -22.48 61.75
CA ALA A 20 -68.46 -23.33 61.00
C ALA A 20 -68.66 -23.20 59.48
N ALA A 21 -69.91 -23.15 59.02
CA ALA A 21 -70.24 -22.95 57.60
C ALA A 21 -69.77 -21.58 57.08
N ILE A 22 -69.97 -20.51 57.86
CA ILE A 22 -69.49 -19.16 57.52
C ILE A 22 -67.96 -19.12 57.45
N ALA A 23 -67.27 -19.75 58.41
CA ALA A 23 -65.81 -19.83 58.43
C ALA A 23 -65.27 -20.61 57.21
N SER A 24 -65.86 -21.75 56.90
CA SER A 24 -65.52 -22.57 55.73
C SER A 24 -65.72 -21.82 54.42
N TYR A 25 -66.83 -21.08 54.29
CA TYR A 25 -67.12 -20.25 53.12
C TYR A 25 -66.10 -19.12 52.95
N LYS A 26 -65.77 -18.39 54.03
CA LYS A 26 -64.73 -17.34 53.99
C LYS A 26 -63.36 -17.90 53.59
N ASN A 27 -62.99 -19.06 54.13
CA ASN A 27 -61.72 -19.72 53.80
C ASN A 27 -61.67 -20.14 52.31
N SER A 28 -62.77 -20.67 51.78
CA SER A 28 -62.90 -21.05 50.37
C SER A 28 -62.76 -19.84 49.43
N GLN A 29 -63.38 -18.71 49.79
CA GLN A 29 -63.24 -17.46 49.03
C GLN A 29 -61.81 -16.91 49.07
N SER A 30 -61.15 -16.96 50.23
CA SER A 30 -59.75 -16.57 50.37
C SER A 30 -58.83 -17.46 49.52
N ASN A 31 -59.05 -18.78 49.51
CA ASN A 31 -58.27 -19.69 48.68
C ASN A 31 -58.46 -19.43 47.19
N LEU A 32 -59.68 -19.13 46.74
CA LEU A 32 -59.96 -18.80 45.35
C LEU A 32 -59.28 -17.49 44.92
N ALA A 33 -59.26 -16.48 45.81
CA ALA A 33 -58.55 -15.22 45.57
C ALA A 33 -57.03 -15.45 45.44
N ASN A 34 -56.44 -16.21 46.36
CA ASN A 34 -55.02 -16.55 46.34
C ASN A 34 -54.63 -17.34 45.08
N GLN A 35 -55.47 -18.29 44.64
CA GLN A 35 -55.22 -19.04 43.41
C GLN A 35 -55.21 -18.15 42.16
N LYS A 36 -56.12 -17.17 42.08
CA LYS A 36 -56.15 -16.21 40.97
C LYS A 36 -54.91 -15.32 40.97
N GLU A 37 -54.45 -14.88 42.15
CA GLU A 37 -53.26 -14.07 42.29
C GLU A 37 -51.99 -14.84 41.89
N ILE A 38 -51.85 -16.09 42.34
CA ILE A 38 -50.74 -16.97 41.95
C ILE A 38 -50.72 -17.22 40.44
N ALA A 39 -51.89 -17.44 39.83
CA ALA A 39 -52.00 -17.62 38.39
C ALA A 39 -51.56 -16.38 37.62
N ALA A 40 -52.00 -15.19 38.05
CA ALA A 40 -51.60 -13.92 37.46
C ALA A 40 -50.09 -13.66 37.60
N LEU A 41 -49.52 -13.91 38.78
CA LEU A 41 -48.07 -13.81 39.02
C LEU A 41 -47.28 -14.77 38.14
N SER A 42 -47.74 -16.01 37.99
CA SER A 42 -47.08 -17.01 37.14
C SER A 42 -47.08 -16.59 35.67
N GLN A 43 -48.22 -16.08 35.18
CA GLN A 43 -48.33 -15.58 33.81
C GLN A 43 -47.43 -14.37 33.56
N ASN A 44 -47.39 -13.42 34.50
CA ASN A 44 -46.52 -12.25 34.41
C ASN A 44 -45.04 -12.63 34.42
N PHE A 45 -44.65 -13.58 35.28
CA PHE A 45 -43.28 -14.09 35.33
C PHE A 45 -42.89 -14.77 34.00
N GLN A 46 -43.76 -15.61 33.45
CA GLN A 46 -43.51 -16.26 32.17
C GLN A 46 -43.40 -15.27 31.01
N LYS A 47 -44.24 -14.23 31.00
CA LYS A 47 -44.16 -13.15 30.02
C LYS A 47 -42.84 -12.39 30.11
N SER A 48 -42.43 -12.01 31.32
CA SER A 48 -41.17 -11.29 31.56
C SER A 48 -39.95 -12.11 31.14
N GLN A 49 -39.94 -13.42 31.40
CA GLN A 49 -38.89 -14.33 30.92
C GLN A 49 -38.81 -14.38 29.39
N GLN A 50 -39.98 -14.40 28.72
CA GLN A 50 -40.04 -14.45 27.26
C GLN A 50 -39.57 -13.13 26.62
N GLU A 51 -39.96 -11.98 27.21
CA GLU A 51 -39.49 -10.66 26.82
C GLU A 51 -37.96 -10.55 26.95
N LEU A 52 -37.40 -10.94 28.10
CA LEU A 52 -35.97 -10.93 28.33
C LEU A 52 -35.20 -11.82 27.34
N ASN A 53 -35.74 -13.01 27.04
CA ASN A 53 -35.11 -13.90 26.07
C ASN A 53 -35.14 -13.30 24.65
N ASN A 54 -36.25 -12.64 24.26
CA ASN A 54 -36.34 -11.96 22.98
C ASN A 54 -35.33 -10.81 22.88
N GLU A 55 -35.23 -9.97 23.90
CA GLU A 55 -34.25 -8.87 23.97
C GLU A 55 -32.81 -9.39 23.85
N TYR A 56 -32.50 -10.48 24.55
CA TYR A 56 -31.19 -11.13 24.46
C TYR A 56 -30.90 -11.62 23.04
N GLN A 57 -31.85 -12.28 22.37
CA GLN A 57 -31.66 -12.75 20.99
C GLN A 57 -31.47 -11.59 20.01
N ILE A 58 -32.20 -10.48 20.19
CA ILE A 58 -32.03 -9.28 19.37
C ILE A 58 -30.61 -8.73 19.53
N ALA A 59 -30.16 -8.53 20.77
CA ALA A 59 -28.82 -8.00 21.05
C ALA A 59 -27.71 -8.91 20.49
N LEU A 60 -27.90 -10.23 20.57
CA LEU A 60 -26.94 -11.20 20.07
C LEU A 60 -26.86 -11.20 18.53
N ASN A 61 -28.01 -11.07 17.86
CA ASN A 61 -28.07 -10.94 16.40
C ASN A 61 -27.46 -9.63 15.92
N GLU A 62 -27.73 -8.51 16.60
CA GLU A 62 -27.12 -7.22 16.30
C GLU A 62 -25.60 -7.26 16.46
N LEU A 63 -25.11 -7.85 17.55
CA LEU A 63 -23.68 -8.01 17.78
C LEU A 63 -23.02 -8.86 16.69
N ASN A 64 -23.62 -9.99 16.30
CA ASN A 64 -23.12 -10.85 15.24
C ASN A 64 -23.10 -10.13 13.88
N ASN A 65 -24.15 -9.36 13.56
CA ASN A 65 -24.20 -8.60 12.32
C ASN A 65 -23.11 -7.52 12.28
N ASN A 66 -22.95 -6.75 13.36
CA ASN A 66 -21.90 -5.73 13.44
C ASN A 66 -20.50 -6.34 13.34
N PHE A 67 -20.28 -7.48 13.99
CA PHE A 67 -19.02 -8.20 13.91
C PHE A 67 -18.72 -8.69 12.47
N ASN A 68 -19.72 -9.25 11.79
CA ASN A 68 -19.59 -9.69 10.41
C ASN A 68 -19.32 -8.54 9.44
N ILE A 69 -19.97 -7.39 9.63
CA ILE A 69 -19.70 -6.17 8.86
C ILE A 69 -18.25 -5.72 9.05
N ALA A 70 -17.80 -5.62 10.31
CA ALA A 70 -16.43 -5.20 10.62
C ALA A 70 -15.38 -6.16 10.04
N LEU A 71 -15.63 -7.47 10.09
CA LEU A 71 -14.77 -8.48 9.46
C LEU A 71 -14.68 -8.30 7.95
N GLU A 72 -15.81 -8.03 7.30
CA GLU A 72 -15.86 -7.85 5.85
C GLU A 72 -15.16 -6.55 5.43
N GLU A 73 -15.33 -5.47 6.18
CA GLU A 73 -14.59 -4.22 5.98
C GLU A 73 -13.08 -4.43 6.10
N LEU A 74 -12.63 -5.17 7.12
CA LEU A 74 -11.22 -5.46 7.33
C LEU A 74 -10.63 -6.29 6.17
N ARG A 75 -11.35 -7.32 5.71
CA ARG A 75 -10.94 -8.12 4.55
C ARG A 75 -10.81 -7.29 3.28
N ASN A 76 -11.78 -6.41 3.05
CA ASN A 76 -11.77 -5.51 1.91
C ASN A 76 -10.61 -4.51 1.97
N GLN A 77 -10.30 -4.00 3.17
CA GLN A 77 -9.15 -3.11 3.36
C GLN A 77 -7.83 -3.85 3.10
N GLN A 78 -7.66 -5.05 3.67
CA GLN A 78 -6.47 -5.87 3.43
C GLN A 78 -6.26 -6.18 1.94
N SER A 79 -7.34 -6.50 1.22
CA SER A 79 -7.30 -6.74 -0.23
C SER A 79 -6.84 -5.50 -1.02
N LYS A 80 -7.35 -4.31 -0.66
CA LYS A 80 -6.92 -3.04 -1.26
C LYS A 80 -5.46 -2.74 -0.99
N ASP A 81 -5.01 -2.95 0.25
CA ASP A 81 -3.62 -2.70 0.65
C ASP A 81 -2.66 -3.64 -0.08
N PHE A 82 -3.04 -4.91 -0.23
CA PHE A 82 -2.27 -5.88 -1.02
C PHE A 82 -2.19 -5.47 -2.49
N LEU A 83 -3.30 -5.08 -3.10
CA LEU A 83 -3.32 -4.61 -4.50
C LEU A 83 -2.45 -3.37 -4.68
N HIS A 84 -2.56 -2.40 -3.76
CA HIS A 84 -1.74 -1.18 -3.79
C HIS A 84 -0.25 -1.51 -3.68
N PHE A 85 0.12 -2.41 -2.76
CA PHE A 85 1.48 -2.89 -2.60
C PHE A 85 2.01 -3.55 -3.88
N SER A 86 1.23 -4.46 -4.48
CA SER A 86 1.61 -5.16 -5.71
C SER A 86 1.77 -4.19 -6.89
N LEU A 87 0.85 -3.26 -7.07
CA LEU A 87 0.95 -2.22 -8.11
C LEU A 87 2.17 -1.32 -7.90
N HIS A 88 2.45 -0.94 -6.65
CA HIS A 88 3.63 -0.16 -6.33
C HIS A 88 4.91 -0.94 -6.67
N GLN A 89 5.02 -2.21 -6.27
CA GLN A 89 6.16 -3.05 -6.62
C GLN A 89 6.36 -3.18 -8.14
N ASN A 90 5.28 -3.38 -8.90
CA ASN A 90 5.36 -3.45 -10.36
C ASN A 90 5.91 -2.16 -10.96
N LYS A 91 5.44 -1.00 -10.51
CA LYS A 91 5.95 0.31 -10.96
C LYS A 91 7.42 0.52 -10.60
N LEU A 92 7.85 0.04 -9.43
CA LEU A 92 9.26 0.08 -9.05
C LEU A 92 10.10 -0.80 -9.97
N PHE A 93 9.64 -2.02 -10.27
CA PHE A 93 10.32 -2.92 -11.21
C PHE A 93 10.38 -2.32 -12.62
N GLU A 94 9.29 -1.75 -13.12
CA GLU A 94 9.25 -1.03 -14.40
C GLU A 94 10.29 0.08 -14.44
N SER A 95 10.43 0.87 -13.37
CA SER A 95 11.42 1.95 -13.30
C SER A 95 12.87 1.44 -13.41
N LEU A 96 13.15 0.27 -12.82
CA LEU A 96 14.46 -0.38 -12.99
C LEU A 96 14.67 -0.87 -14.43
N VAL A 97 13.67 -1.49 -15.05
CA VAL A 97 13.76 -1.97 -16.44
C VAL A 97 13.96 -0.81 -17.42
N GLU A 98 13.27 0.32 -17.22
CA GLU A 98 13.46 1.55 -18.00
C GLU A 98 14.89 2.09 -17.86
N LEU A 99 15.40 2.16 -16.63
CA LEU A 99 16.78 2.56 -16.35
C LEU A 99 17.78 1.66 -17.07
N TRP A 100 17.61 0.34 -16.97
CA TRP A 100 18.50 -0.63 -17.62
C TRP A 100 18.50 -0.54 -19.13
N SER A 101 17.31 -0.47 -19.72
CA SER A 101 17.16 -0.36 -21.17
C SER A 101 17.84 0.91 -21.67
N SER A 102 17.64 2.03 -20.97
CA SER A 102 18.29 3.29 -21.31
C SER A 102 19.80 3.26 -21.12
N MET A 103 20.32 2.57 -20.10
CA MET A 103 21.76 2.40 -19.86
C MET A 103 22.43 1.55 -20.95
N ALA A 104 21.79 0.45 -21.35
CA ALA A 104 22.27 -0.41 -22.44
C ALA A 104 22.28 0.35 -23.77
N GLU A 105 21.21 1.12 -24.05
CA GLU A 105 21.17 1.96 -25.22
C GLU A 105 22.24 3.05 -25.17
N LEU A 106 22.46 3.68 -24.01
CA LEU A 106 23.47 4.72 -23.83
C LEU A 106 24.89 4.21 -24.13
N LYS A 107 25.19 2.97 -23.74
CA LYS A 107 26.44 2.29 -24.12
C LYS A 107 26.57 2.19 -25.64
N LEU A 108 25.57 1.62 -26.31
CA LEU A 108 25.58 1.45 -27.77
C LEU A 108 25.70 2.79 -28.51
N GLN A 109 24.98 3.83 -28.06
CA GLN A 109 25.08 5.16 -28.65
C GLN A 109 26.47 5.78 -28.44
N GLY A 110 27.13 5.52 -27.30
CA GLY A 110 28.45 6.06 -27.00
C GLY A 110 29.55 5.41 -27.84
N GLU A 111 29.47 4.09 -28.06
CA GLU A 111 30.31 3.35 -29.01
C GLU A 111 30.10 3.89 -30.44
N SER A 112 28.85 4.04 -30.87
CA SER A 112 28.52 4.61 -32.19
C SER A 112 29.02 6.04 -32.37
N LEU A 113 28.91 6.89 -31.34
CA LEU A 113 29.42 8.26 -31.34
C LEU A 113 30.95 8.30 -31.44
N TRP A 114 31.63 7.31 -30.85
CA TRP A 114 33.08 7.21 -30.96
C TRP A 114 33.51 6.86 -32.40
N GLU A 115 32.91 5.84 -32.99
CA GLU A 115 33.22 5.38 -34.35
C GLU A 115 32.82 6.41 -35.41
N ASN A 116 31.66 7.04 -35.22
CA ASN A 116 31.05 7.94 -36.19
C ASN A 116 30.68 9.27 -35.51
N ASN A 117 31.61 10.24 -35.53
CA ASN A 117 31.43 11.58 -34.96
C ASN A 117 30.51 12.48 -35.83
N ARG A 118 29.29 12.00 -36.06
CA ARG A 118 28.19 12.70 -36.76
C ARG A 118 27.30 13.39 -35.73
N GLN A 119 26.77 14.57 -36.09
CA GLN A 119 25.86 15.33 -35.23
C GLN A 119 24.61 14.52 -34.83
N THR A 120 24.13 13.66 -35.72
CA THR A 120 22.99 12.77 -35.45
C THR A 120 23.30 11.76 -34.34
N SER A 121 24.50 11.16 -34.33
CA SER A 121 24.93 10.24 -33.26
C SER A 121 25.11 10.98 -31.93
N LEU A 122 25.64 12.21 -31.96
CA LEU A 122 25.79 13.05 -30.76
C LEU A 122 24.43 13.41 -30.16
N ASN A 123 23.46 13.81 -30.99
CA ASN A 123 22.12 14.15 -30.53
C ASN A 123 21.40 12.92 -29.95
N LYS A 124 21.54 11.75 -30.58
CA LYS A 124 21.01 10.49 -30.04
C LYS A 124 21.62 10.17 -28.68
N PHE A 125 22.95 10.20 -28.58
CA PHE A 125 23.67 9.96 -27.33
C PHE A 125 23.20 10.91 -26.21
N LYS A 126 23.09 12.21 -26.49
CA LYS A 126 22.63 13.21 -25.52
C LYS A 126 21.19 12.96 -25.06
N SER A 127 20.30 12.62 -25.99
CA SER A 127 18.90 12.28 -25.69
C SER A 127 18.81 11.04 -24.79
N THR A 128 19.52 9.97 -25.15
CA THR A 128 19.58 8.75 -24.34
C THR A 128 20.22 8.99 -22.98
N LEU A 129 21.26 9.83 -22.89
CA LEU A 129 21.89 10.21 -21.62
C LEU A 129 20.92 10.96 -20.71
N TYR A 130 20.17 11.91 -21.26
CA TYR A 130 19.13 12.63 -20.53
C TYR A 130 18.06 11.68 -19.98
N ASN A 131 17.56 10.78 -20.82
CA ASN A 131 16.58 9.76 -20.40
C ASN A 131 17.15 8.87 -19.30
N CYS A 132 18.39 8.43 -19.43
CA CYS A 132 19.05 7.58 -18.44
C CYS A 132 19.15 8.26 -17.07
N ILE A 133 19.46 9.56 -17.04
CA ILE A 133 19.50 10.35 -15.79
C ILE A 133 18.09 10.45 -15.19
N LEU A 134 17.09 10.72 -16.01
CA LEU A 134 15.70 10.81 -15.55
C LEU A 134 15.20 9.48 -14.97
N TYR A 135 15.52 8.36 -15.61
CA TYR A 135 15.21 7.03 -15.09
C TYR A 135 16.01 6.69 -13.82
N LEU A 136 17.26 7.15 -13.70
CA LEU A 136 18.05 6.98 -12.48
C LEU A 136 17.40 7.71 -11.29
N GLU A 137 16.93 8.94 -11.51
CA GLU A 137 16.25 9.70 -10.46
C GLU A 137 14.91 9.06 -10.06
N LYS A 138 14.17 8.45 -11.00
CA LYS A 138 12.98 7.64 -10.67
C LYS A 138 13.33 6.39 -9.85
N ALA A 139 14.42 5.72 -10.21
CA ALA A 139 14.86 4.49 -9.55
C ALA A 139 15.54 4.72 -8.19
N ARG A 140 15.82 5.98 -7.81
CA ARG A 140 16.52 6.34 -6.55
C ARG A 140 15.87 5.73 -5.31
N ILE A 141 14.54 5.61 -5.27
CA ILE A 141 13.81 5.05 -4.13
C ILE A 141 14.15 3.56 -3.91
N ILE A 142 14.56 2.87 -4.96
CA ILE A 142 14.77 1.42 -4.99
C ILE A 142 16.26 1.08 -4.85
N LEU A 143 17.11 1.93 -5.41
CA LEU A 143 18.54 1.69 -5.43
C LEU A 143 19.16 1.98 -4.05
N PRO A 144 20.08 1.11 -3.58
CA PRO A 144 20.97 1.45 -2.49
C PRO A 144 21.72 2.75 -2.78
N ASP A 145 21.87 3.61 -1.76
CA ASP A 145 22.47 4.94 -1.90
C ASP A 145 23.85 4.90 -2.58
N ASN A 146 24.70 3.94 -2.19
CA ASN A 146 26.03 3.78 -2.79
C ASN A 146 25.94 3.52 -4.31
N ILE A 147 25.05 2.62 -4.74
CA ILE A 147 24.85 2.29 -6.16
C ILE A 147 24.30 3.50 -6.91
N TYR A 148 23.33 4.21 -6.33
CA TYR A 148 22.78 5.44 -6.93
C TYR A 148 23.88 6.49 -7.15
N PHE A 149 24.70 6.77 -6.14
CA PHE A 149 25.76 7.77 -6.26
C PHE A 149 26.82 7.36 -7.28
N GLU A 150 27.24 6.10 -7.29
CA GLU A 150 28.22 5.60 -8.26
C GLU A 150 27.70 5.65 -9.71
N MET A 151 26.41 5.30 -9.92
CA MET A 151 25.75 5.45 -11.22
C MET A 151 25.67 6.92 -11.63
N LYS A 152 25.35 7.82 -10.70
CA LYS A 152 25.24 9.26 -10.97
C LYS A 152 26.59 9.85 -11.39
N GLU A 153 27.68 9.49 -10.71
CA GLU A 153 29.04 9.89 -11.07
C GLU A 153 29.46 9.34 -12.45
N THR A 154 29.08 8.08 -12.73
CA THR A 154 29.26 7.48 -14.06
C THR A 154 28.54 8.29 -15.15
N LEU A 155 27.28 8.65 -14.94
CA LEU A 155 26.53 9.46 -15.91
C LEU A 155 27.09 10.88 -16.05
N ASN A 156 27.69 11.44 -15.00
CA ASN A 156 28.38 12.73 -15.10
C ASN A 156 29.62 12.63 -16.00
N THR A 157 30.40 11.54 -15.89
CA THR A 157 31.50 11.25 -16.82
C THR A 157 31.01 11.18 -18.27
N PHE A 158 29.82 10.63 -18.50
CA PHE A 158 29.23 10.54 -19.85
C PHE A 158 28.79 11.91 -20.37
N LYS A 159 28.33 12.83 -19.50
CA LYS A 159 28.07 14.22 -19.87
C LYS A 159 29.34 14.93 -20.32
N GLU A 160 30.44 14.78 -19.57
CA GLU A 160 31.73 15.38 -19.93
C GLU A 160 32.22 14.89 -21.29
N TYR A 161 32.05 13.59 -21.57
CA TYR A 161 32.34 13.02 -22.88
C TYR A 161 31.46 13.62 -24.00
N ALA A 162 30.14 13.72 -23.79
CA ALA A 162 29.23 14.36 -24.74
C ALA A 162 29.61 15.82 -25.04
N SER A 163 29.88 16.61 -24.00
CA SER A 163 30.30 18.01 -24.12
C SER A 163 31.64 18.12 -24.85
N GLY A 164 32.60 17.23 -24.56
CA GLY A 164 33.86 17.18 -25.28
C GLY A 164 33.70 16.89 -26.77
N LYS A 165 32.77 16.00 -27.14
CA LYS A 165 32.47 15.66 -28.54
C LYS A 165 31.76 16.80 -29.27
N GLU A 166 30.84 17.48 -28.60
CA GLU A 166 30.20 18.67 -29.12
C GLU A 166 31.20 19.79 -29.42
N ALA A 167 32.10 20.08 -28.47
CA ALA A 167 33.14 21.08 -28.65
C ALA A 167 34.02 20.78 -29.87
N LEU A 168 34.41 19.51 -30.08
CA LEU A 168 35.16 19.09 -31.28
C LEU A 168 34.35 19.25 -32.57
N SER A 169 33.04 19.00 -32.53
CA SER A 169 32.18 19.21 -33.70
C SER A 169 32.07 20.69 -34.06
N ASN A 170 31.86 21.55 -33.05
CA ASN A 170 31.74 22.99 -33.24
C ASN A 170 33.03 23.59 -33.83
N LEU A 171 34.20 23.23 -33.27
CA LEU A 171 35.49 23.65 -33.82
C LEU A 171 35.65 23.19 -35.28
N ARG A 172 35.30 21.93 -35.58
CA ARG A 172 35.36 21.41 -36.96
C ARG A 172 34.48 22.21 -37.92
N ASP A 173 33.29 22.61 -37.49
CA ASP A 173 32.36 23.33 -38.35
C ASP A 173 32.75 24.81 -38.49
N GLU A 174 33.31 25.43 -37.45
CA GLU A 174 33.95 26.76 -37.50
C GLU A 174 35.12 26.80 -38.49
N PHE A 175 35.95 25.76 -38.54
CA PHE A 175 37.02 25.65 -39.54
C PHE A 175 36.49 25.54 -40.98
N LYS A 176 35.35 24.89 -41.19
CA LYS A 176 34.74 24.80 -42.53
C LYS A 176 34.14 26.14 -42.98
N THR A 177 33.50 26.88 -42.07
CA THR A 177 32.81 28.14 -42.40
C THR A 177 33.78 29.31 -42.60
N THR A 178 34.89 29.33 -41.87
CA THR A 178 35.93 30.38 -41.99
C THR A 178 36.83 30.20 -43.21
N GLY A 179 36.75 29.08 -43.94
CA GLY A 179 37.53 28.85 -45.15
C GLY A 179 39.03 28.64 -44.90
N HIS A 180 39.48 28.61 -43.64
CA HIS A 180 40.83 28.22 -43.28
C HIS A 180 41.00 26.71 -43.48
N ILE A 181 41.32 26.32 -44.72
CA ILE A 181 42.07 25.08 -45.00
C ILE A 181 43.28 25.14 -44.06
N PHE A 182 43.48 24.15 -43.18
CA PHE A 182 44.62 24.00 -42.25
C PHE A 182 45.86 24.77 -42.73
N ASP A 183 45.93 26.07 -42.44
CA ASP A 183 47.12 26.84 -42.68
C ASP A 183 47.95 26.53 -41.46
N TYR A 184 49.03 25.78 -41.68
CA TYR A 184 49.91 25.25 -40.63
C TYR A 184 50.44 26.36 -39.71
N ASN A 185 50.26 27.62 -40.09
CA ASN A 185 50.66 28.82 -39.37
C ASN A 185 49.66 29.33 -38.31
N ASP A 186 48.42 28.82 -38.24
CA ASP A 186 47.46 29.21 -37.19
C ASP A 186 47.66 28.40 -35.90
N TYR A 187 48.79 28.64 -35.26
CA TYR A 187 49.30 27.92 -34.09
C TYR A 187 48.30 27.90 -32.92
N ASN A 188 47.52 28.97 -32.75
CA ASN A 188 46.55 29.09 -31.65
C ASN A 188 45.35 28.16 -31.85
N ASN A 189 44.84 28.07 -33.07
CA ASN A 189 43.72 27.21 -33.42
C ASN A 189 44.11 25.72 -33.43
N ILE A 190 45.33 25.40 -33.91
CA ILE A 190 45.89 24.04 -33.86
C ILE A 190 46.10 23.58 -32.41
N ASN A 191 46.60 24.45 -31.53
CA ASN A 191 46.76 24.13 -30.11
C ASN A 191 45.42 23.93 -29.40
N SER A 192 44.41 24.75 -29.70
CA SER A 192 43.07 24.61 -29.13
C SER A 192 42.41 23.28 -29.53
N TYR A 193 42.48 22.93 -30.81
CA TYR A 193 41.96 21.66 -31.32
C TYR A 193 42.70 20.46 -30.72
N THR A 194 44.03 20.48 -30.70
CA THR A 194 44.86 19.39 -30.16
C THR A 194 44.59 19.17 -28.66
N LYS A 195 44.51 20.25 -27.88
CA LYS A 195 44.16 20.21 -26.46
C LYS A 195 42.77 19.60 -26.24
N GLN A 196 41.79 19.96 -27.08
CA GLN A 196 40.44 19.42 -26.97
C GLN A 196 40.37 17.94 -27.38
N VAL A 197 41.17 17.51 -28.37
CA VAL A 197 41.31 16.10 -28.75
C VAL A 197 41.89 15.29 -27.60
N ASP A 198 42.95 15.77 -26.95
CA ASP A 198 43.59 15.06 -25.84
C ASP A 198 42.68 15.00 -24.61
N LEU A 199 41.96 16.08 -24.30
CA LEU A 199 40.92 16.07 -23.27
C LEU A 199 39.82 15.06 -23.58
N ASN A 200 39.39 14.96 -24.85
CA ASN A 200 38.36 13.99 -25.25
C ASN A 200 38.87 12.55 -25.19
N LYS A 201 40.14 12.28 -25.48
CA LYS A 201 40.75 10.95 -25.27
C LYS A 201 40.71 10.56 -23.79
N VAL A 202 41.05 11.49 -22.90
CA VAL A 202 40.95 11.26 -21.43
C VAL A 202 39.50 10.97 -21.04
N ASN A 203 38.54 11.77 -21.53
CA ASN A 203 37.12 11.55 -21.25
C ASN A 203 36.62 10.22 -21.82
N LYS A 204 37.16 9.76 -22.96
CA LYS A 204 36.85 8.46 -23.54
C LYS A 204 37.37 7.31 -22.68
N THR A 205 38.61 7.39 -22.18
CA THR A 205 39.14 6.38 -21.26
C THR A 205 38.33 6.32 -19.97
N ARG A 206 37.95 7.48 -19.42
CA ARG A 206 37.06 7.53 -18.25
C ARG A 206 35.69 6.92 -18.58
N TYR A 207 35.12 7.23 -19.74
CA TYR A 207 33.87 6.65 -20.22
C TYR A 207 33.95 5.12 -20.31
N GLU A 208 35.01 4.57 -20.90
CA GLU A 208 35.21 3.11 -21.01
C GLU A 208 35.33 2.45 -19.62
N GLN A 209 36.08 3.06 -18.69
CA GLN A 209 36.17 2.57 -17.31
C GLN A 209 34.81 2.63 -16.59
N SER A 210 34.07 3.71 -16.78
CA SER A 210 32.74 3.88 -16.21
C SER A 210 31.72 2.91 -16.81
N LEU A 211 31.88 2.46 -18.06
CA LEU A 211 31.05 1.40 -18.64
C LEU A 211 31.25 0.05 -17.93
N ASP A 212 32.48 -0.29 -17.54
CA ASP A 212 32.76 -1.52 -16.82
C ASP A 212 32.13 -1.48 -15.41
N VAL A 213 32.24 -0.35 -14.73
CA VAL A 213 31.58 -0.10 -13.44
C VAL A 213 30.06 -0.21 -13.57
N LEU A 214 29.49 0.42 -14.59
CA LEU A 214 28.06 0.34 -14.89
C LEU A 214 27.60 -1.11 -15.16
N TYR A 215 28.39 -1.89 -15.90
CA TYR A 215 28.13 -3.30 -16.14
C TYR A 215 28.13 -4.13 -14.84
N LEU A 216 29.06 -3.86 -13.92
CA LEU A 216 29.09 -4.51 -12.62
C LEU A 216 27.87 -4.18 -11.77
N HIS A 217 27.42 -2.92 -11.77
CA HIS A 217 26.21 -2.52 -11.05
C HIS A 217 24.94 -3.12 -11.66
N ILE A 218 24.86 -3.18 -12.99
CA ILE A 218 23.81 -3.94 -13.70
C ILE A 218 23.76 -5.37 -13.18
N LYS A 219 24.89 -6.06 -13.19
CA LYS A 219 24.97 -7.45 -12.76
C LYS A 219 24.59 -7.62 -11.29
N HIS A 220 25.06 -6.74 -10.40
CA HIS A 220 24.82 -6.85 -8.96
C HIS A 220 23.33 -6.78 -8.61
N VAL A 221 22.60 -5.82 -9.20
CA VAL A 221 21.17 -5.64 -8.95
C VAL A 221 20.33 -6.84 -9.42
N TYR A 222 20.77 -7.59 -10.43
CA TYR A 222 20.12 -8.82 -10.90
C TYR A 222 20.47 -10.07 -10.08
N THR A 223 21.57 -10.06 -9.34
CA THR A 223 22.01 -11.24 -8.57
C THR A 223 21.65 -11.20 -7.09
N VAL A 224 21.29 -10.02 -6.57
CA VAL A 224 20.99 -9.81 -5.14
C VAL A 224 19.48 -9.73 -4.85
N ASN A 225 18.65 -9.62 -5.89
CA ASN A 225 17.19 -9.79 -5.81
C ASN A 225 16.78 -11.18 -6.29
#